data_AF-A0A4U5LX39-F1
#
_entry.id   AF-A0A4U5LX39-F1
#
_cell.length_a   1.000
_cell.length_b   1.000
_cell.length_c   1.000
_cell.angle_alpha   90.00
_cell.angle_beta   90.00
_cell.angle_gamma   90.00
#
_symmetry.space_group_name_H-M   'P 1'
#
loop_
_entity.id
_entity.type
_entity.pdbx_description
1 polymer ?
#
loop_
_entity_poly.entity_id
_entity_poly.type
_entity_poly.pdbx_seq_one_letter_code
_entity_poly.pdbx_strand_id
1 'polypeptide(L)'
;MGAQASRYRLPPTSPNYQLFSISISSSNKIRVIDADLDVVNVIRENLTKNYGLEGESISSAETLFKLQGHPFRTLSAYEENLSVRYFFALLLEELCKKGWRLCLDSNLKQSVTGIRSTLFFAKAVPASSETRIFCLSFSSTNRIQIFNGTNRAIRALRECVGGKHLNKKENDSGRIFEISIQNEYAFGFMYAVGANESPKLHDAAKVNALLAELFERFSECGFKHYGTVNLKGTTDCIFFIKEEIFQSEVQEKFGIITVNGNDCIRIANFSSRFVDSISRIVHKRWPHKFSERRQCRVKQIDCVELKLCDYTAKNKYLMDKEAAATGMTLNSSFLCEVLQECLSHGFTLLTSLDMSRVTQDSNILVLKDSLPTNNNAVQYFTIGMALSNYISITGAERIVQDAIMDLIKETWSLGLRGSMAKDKECKLVLKGRPWNGKNRYTCLGRFMMSRVLNDLRCRGCTIVCSADLPWQWVSAQRDSELWKSHTWIVMRGTGPPSYGFVQAPPSYETL
;
A
#
# COMPACT_ATOMS: atom_id res chain seq x y z
N MET A 1 16.45 -11.15 33.56
CA MET A 1 16.71 -9.81 33.00
C MET A 1 17.94 -9.88 32.12
N GLY A 2 17.80 -9.52 30.84
CA GLY A 2 18.89 -9.52 29.87
C GLY A 2 18.39 -8.85 28.61
N ALA A 3 18.50 -7.52 28.56
CA ALA A 3 18.19 -6.75 27.37
C ALA A 3 19.18 -7.16 26.27
N GLN A 4 18.71 -7.84 25.22
CA GLN A 4 19.48 -7.91 23.99
C GLN A 4 19.45 -6.52 23.36
N ALA A 5 20.39 -5.66 23.79
CA ALA A 5 20.68 -4.41 23.10
C ALA A 5 20.94 -4.73 21.62
N SER A 6 20.32 -3.96 20.72
CA SER A 6 20.57 -4.11 19.30
C SER A 6 22.09 -3.94 19.06
N ARG A 7 22.74 -4.95 18.48
CA ARG A 7 24.20 -4.93 18.23
C ARG A 7 24.64 -3.90 17.17
N TYR A 8 23.74 -3.02 16.73
CA TYR A 8 23.99 -2.06 15.67
C TYR A 8 23.84 -0.66 16.23
N ARG A 9 24.85 0.18 16.02
CA ARG A 9 24.71 1.61 16.25
C ARG A 9 23.70 2.13 15.25
N LEU A 10 22.56 2.58 15.76
CA LEU A 10 21.66 3.38 14.97
C LEU A 10 22.22 4.80 14.90
N PRO A 11 22.15 5.42 13.72
CA PRO A 11 22.37 6.86 13.62
C PRO A 11 21.49 7.59 14.63
N PRO A 12 21.98 8.66 15.28
CA PRO A 12 21.16 9.44 16.19
C PRO A 12 19.95 10.04 15.47
N THR A 13 18.80 10.02 16.13
CA THR A 13 17.58 10.66 15.65
C THR A 13 17.71 12.18 15.86
N SER A 14 17.49 12.97 14.81
CA SER A 14 17.41 14.43 14.95
C SER A 14 16.33 14.83 15.95
N PRO A 15 16.52 15.87 16.79
CA PRO A 15 15.51 16.32 17.75
C PRO A 15 14.16 16.67 17.12
N ASN A 16 14.16 17.08 15.84
CA ASN A 16 12.97 17.46 15.08
C ASN A 16 12.44 16.33 14.18
N TYR A 17 12.83 15.08 14.44
CA TYR A 17 12.37 13.95 13.66
C TYR A 17 10.92 13.61 14.01
N GLN A 18 10.07 13.58 12.98
CA GLN A 18 8.61 13.54 13.12
C GLN A 18 7.99 12.27 12.54
N LEU A 19 8.75 11.17 12.51
CA LEU A 19 8.27 9.90 11.97
C LEU A 19 8.50 8.78 12.97
N PHE A 20 7.62 7.80 12.98
CA PHE A 20 7.87 6.50 13.60
C PHE A 20 7.23 5.40 12.76
N SER A 21 7.50 4.14 13.09
CA SER A 21 6.83 3.02 12.41
C SER A 21 6.35 1.92 13.34
N ILE A 22 5.26 1.26 12.93
CA ILE A 22 4.71 0.06 13.56
C ILE A 22 4.89 -1.10 12.58
N SER A 23 5.62 -2.13 12.96
CA SER A 23 5.83 -3.33 12.14
C SER A 23 5.12 -4.53 12.73
N ILE A 24 4.23 -5.15 11.95
CA ILE A 24 3.51 -6.36 12.35
C ILE A 24 4.42 -7.56 12.10
N SER A 25 4.75 -8.28 13.17
CA SER A 25 5.66 -9.42 13.18
C SER A 25 4.93 -10.75 13.43
N SER A 26 5.64 -11.87 13.26
CA SER A 26 5.02 -13.22 13.19
C SER A 26 4.14 -13.55 14.41
N SER A 27 2.99 -14.16 14.08
CA SER A 27 1.87 -14.63 14.93
C SER A 27 1.22 -13.61 15.84
N ASN A 28 1.98 -12.87 16.65
CA ASN A 28 1.45 -12.11 17.79
C ASN A 28 2.38 -10.99 18.27
N LYS A 29 3.15 -10.38 17.37
CA LYS A 29 4.15 -9.38 17.76
C LYS A 29 3.93 -8.07 17.02
N ILE A 30 4.00 -6.96 17.74
CA ILE A 30 4.05 -5.61 17.18
C ILE A 30 5.36 -4.96 17.61
N ARG A 31 6.08 -4.40 16.65
CA ARG A 31 7.28 -3.60 16.90
C ARG A 31 6.97 -2.14 16.65
N VAL A 32 7.26 -1.28 17.61
CA VAL A 32 7.26 0.17 17.46
C VAL A 32 8.70 0.61 17.33
N ILE A 33 9.05 1.30 16.25
CA ILE A 33 10.43 1.64 15.89
C ILE A 33 10.54 3.15 15.71
N ASP A 34 11.59 3.74 16.29
CA ASP A 34 11.91 5.17 16.19
C ASP A 34 10.77 6.08 16.71
N ALA A 35 10.12 5.66 17.80
CA ALA A 35 9.03 6.39 18.45
C ALA A 35 9.47 6.91 19.83
N ASP A 36 8.94 8.07 20.21
CA ASP A 36 9.05 8.59 21.58
C ASP A 36 8.21 7.76 22.58
N LEU A 37 8.44 8.01 23.87
CA LEU A 37 7.76 7.28 24.94
C LEU A 37 6.24 7.53 24.95
N ASP A 38 5.78 8.72 24.56
CA ASP A 38 4.37 9.06 24.54
C ASP A 38 3.61 8.24 23.49
N VAL A 39 4.16 8.11 22.29
CA VAL A 39 3.63 7.23 21.24
C VAL A 39 3.59 5.78 21.70
N VAL A 40 4.68 5.30 22.31
CA VAL A 40 4.76 3.93 22.83
C VAL A 40 3.69 3.71 23.90
N ASN A 41 3.44 4.69 24.78
CA ASN A 41 2.40 4.61 25.81
C ASN A 41 0.99 4.54 25.20
N VAL A 42 0.68 5.39 24.21
CA VAL A 42 -0.62 5.34 23.50
C VAL A 42 -0.87 3.96 22.87
N ILE A 43 0.16 3.38 22.25
CA ILE A 43 0.08 2.05 21.64
C ILE A 43 -0.10 0.97 22.73
N ARG A 44 0.66 1.04 23.82
CA ARG A 44 0.59 0.08 24.95
C ARG A 44 -0.79 0.07 25.60
N GLU A 45 -1.36 1.25 25.86
CA GLU A 45 -2.70 1.38 26.45
C GLU A 45 -3.76 0.77 25.53
N ASN A 46 -3.69 1.08 24.22
CA ASN A 46 -4.61 0.51 23.23
C ASN A 46 -4.51 -1.01 23.12
N LEU A 47 -3.30 -1.56 23.15
CA LEU A 47 -3.08 -3.01 23.13
C LEU A 47 -3.59 -3.68 24.40
N THR A 48 -3.32 -3.10 25.56
CA THR A 48 -3.78 -3.62 26.86
C THR A 48 -5.30 -3.63 26.93
N LYS A 49 -5.94 -2.53 26.51
CA LYS A 49 -7.39 -2.37 26.57
C LYS A 49 -8.15 -3.31 25.64
N ASN A 50 -7.65 -3.51 24.41
CA ASN A 50 -8.44 -4.15 23.35
C ASN A 50 -8.01 -5.59 23.02
N TYR A 51 -6.85 -6.05 23.50
CA TYR A 51 -6.30 -7.34 23.07
C TYR A 51 -5.55 -8.11 24.16
N GLY A 52 -4.73 -7.43 24.97
CA GLY A 52 -3.91 -8.03 26.03
C GLY A 52 -2.46 -8.28 25.63
N LEU A 53 -1.56 -8.14 26.62
CA LEU A 53 -0.11 -8.30 26.45
C LEU A 53 0.38 -9.55 27.18
N GLU A 54 1.23 -10.34 26.52
CA GLU A 54 2.02 -11.42 27.13
C GLU A 54 3.39 -10.95 27.60
N GLY A 55 3.91 -9.88 27.02
CA GLY A 55 5.20 -9.33 27.39
C GLY A 55 5.62 -8.15 26.52
N GLU A 56 6.63 -7.44 27.02
CA GLU A 56 7.20 -6.26 26.40
C GLU A 56 8.73 -6.33 26.49
N SER A 57 9.41 -5.93 25.42
CA SER A 57 10.87 -5.81 25.37
C SER A 57 11.24 -4.46 24.78
N ILE A 58 12.06 -3.71 25.51
CA ILE A 58 12.49 -2.36 25.12
C ILE A 58 13.98 -2.40 24.77
N SER A 59 14.33 -1.70 23.70
CA SER A 59 15.71 -1.43 23.29
C SER A 59 15.87 0.06 22.95
N SER A 60 17.09 0.50 22.63
CA SER A 60 17.36 1.89 22.21
C SER A 60 16.60 2.34 20.96
N ALA A 61 16.05 1.40 20.18
CA ALA A 61 15.52 1.62 18.84
C ALA A 61 14.06 1.25 18.66
N GLU A 62 13.64 0.27 19.46
CA GLU A 62 12.38 -0.41 19.28
C GLU A 62 11.80 -0.80 20.64
N THR A 63 10.47 -0.77 20.69
CA THR A 63 9.67 -1.45 21.70
C THR A 63 8.91 -2.58 21.02
N LEU A 64 9.14 -3.81 21.47
CA LEU A 64 8.49 -5.02 20.98
C LEU A 64 7.41 -5.46 21.97
N PHE A 65 6.16 -5.43 21.52
CA PHE A 65 5.02 -5.98 22.24
C PHE A 65 4.72 -7.40 21.76
N LYS A 66 4.53 -8.33 22.70
CA LYS A 66 4.01 -9.67 22.47
C LYS A 66 2.57 -9.72 22.96
N LEU A 67 1.66 -10.09 22.07
CA LEU A 67 0.21 -10.11 22.30
C LEU A 67 -0.27 -11.50 22.72
N GLN A 68 -1.37 -11.56 23.47
CA GLN A 68 -2.03 -12.82 23.81
C GLN A 68 -2.59 -13.53 22.57
N GLY A 69 -2.42 -14.84 22.45
CA GLY A 69 -2.94 -15.58 21.29
C GLY A 69 -2.18 -15.29 20.00
N HIS A 70 -2.84 -15.38 18.84
CA HIS A 70 -2.18 -15.32 17.52
C HIS A 70 -2.90 -14.43 16.48
N PRO A 71 -3.07 -13.11 16.76
CA PRO A 71 -3.88 -12.18 15.95
C PRO A 71 -3.46 -12.09 14.47
N PHE A 72 -2.17 -12.28 14.20
CA PHE A 72 -1.59 -12.07 12.88
C PHE A 72 -1.36 -13.39 12.13
N ARG A 73 -1.81 -14.53 12.66
CA ARG A 73 -1.73 -15.81 11.95
C ARG A 73 -2.71 -15.81 10.78
N THR A 74 -2.22 -16.18 9.59
CA THR A 74 -3.01 -16.16 8.35
C THR A 74 -4.28 -17.01 8.43
N LEU A 75 -4.22 -18.12 9.17
CA LEU A 75 -5.34 -19.02 9.47
C LEU A 75 -5.67 -18.94 10.97
N SER A 76 -5.99 -17.74 11.45
CA SER A 76 -6.49 -17.52 12.82
C SER A 76 -7.98 -17.88 12.90
N ALA A 77 -8.50 -18.04 14.13
CA ALA A 77 -9.94 -18.26 14.32
C ALA A 77 -10.75 -17.06 13.79
N TYR A 78 -12.02 -17.28 13.44
CA TYR A 78 -12.89 -16.22 12.88
C TYR A 78 -12.98 -15.00 13.82
N GLU A 79 -13.20 -15.21 15.12
CA GLU A 79 -13.25 -14.11 16.10
C GLU A 79 -11.93 -13.34 16.22
N GLU A 80 -10.78 -14.03 16.24
CA GLU A 80 -9.47 -13.36 16.19
C GLU A 80 -9.31 -12.51 14.91
N ASN A 81 -9.89 -12.98 13.79
CA ASN A 81 -9.85 -12.22 12.55
C ASN A 81 -10.61 -10.91 12.63
N LEU A 82 -11.76 -10.94 13.29
CA LEU A 82 -12.61 -9.79 13.48
C LEU A 82 -11.98 -8.79 14.47
N SER A 83 -11.50 -9.29 15.60
CA SER A 83 -10.93 -8.48 16.68
C SER A 83 -9.72 -7.66 16.22
N VAL A 84 -8.82 -8.24 15.42
CA VAL A 84 -7.63 -7.51 14.95
C VAL A 84 -7.99 -6.35 14.02
N ARG A 85 -9.00 -6.50 13.15
CA ARG A 85 -9.42 -5.44 12.22
C ARG A 85 -10.10 -4.29 12.96
N TYR A 86 -10.95 -4.62 13.92
CA TYR A 86 -11.57 -3.64 14.81
C TYR A 86 -10.53 -2.90 15.65
N PHE A 87 -9.58 -3.62 16.24
CA PHE A 87 -8.48 -3.02 17.00
C PHE A 87 -7.68 -2.00 16.18
N PHE A 88 -7.30 -2.33 14.94
CA PHE A 88 -6.54 -1.39 14.11
C PHE A 88 -7.36 -0.14 13.75
N ALA A 89 -8.68 -0.24 13.56
CA ALA A 89 -9.52 0.93 13.35
C ALA A 89 -9.46 1.89 14.56
N LEU A 90 -9.54 1.34 15.77
CA LEU A 90 -9.43 2.12 17.02
C LEU A 90 -8.02 2.70 17.22
N LEU A 91 -6.97 1.89 17.02
CA LEU A 91 -5.60 2.34 17.18
C LEU A 91 -5.27 3.51 16.25
N LEU A 92 -5.65 3.40 14.97
CA LEU A 92 -5.40 4.44 13.99
C LEU A 92 -6.19 5.72 14.32
N GLU A 93 -7.42 5.58 14.82
CA GLU A 93 -8.24 6.71 15.26
C GLU A 93 -7.59 7.46 16.44
N GLU A 94 -7.14 6.72 17.46
CA GLU A 94 -6.47 7.30 18.63
C GLU A 94 -5.14 7.96 18.28
N LEU A 95 -4.34 7.35 17.41
CA LEU A 95 -3.11 7.98 16.91
C LEU A 95 -3.41 9.30 16.18
N CYS A 96 -4.44 9.34 15.34
CA CYS A 96 -4.89 10.58 14.68
C CYS A 96 -5.26 11.68 15.69
N LYS A 97 -6.04 11.35 16.72
CA LYS A 97 -6.40 12.30 17.79
C LYS A 97 -5.18 12.78 18.59
N LYS A 98 -4.09 12.00 18.63
CA LYS A 98 -2.82 12.38 19.26
C LYS A 98 -1.84 13.08 18.30
N GLY A 99 -2.29 13.44 17.09
CA GLY A 99 -1.47 14.15 16.10
C GLY A 99 -0.49 13.27 15.36
N TRP A 100 -0.84 12.00 15.14
CA TRP A 100 -0.06 11.06 14.34
C TRP A 100 -0.90 10.50 13.21
N ARG A 101 -0.47 10.74 11.97
CA ARG A 101 -1.20 10.30 10.78
C ARG A 101 -0.44 9.22 10.05
N LEU A 102 -1.16 8.15 9.66
CA LEU A 102 -0.63 7.12 8.77
C LEU A 102 -0.23 7.79 7.44
N CYS A 103 1.03 7.60 7.06
CA CYS A 103 1.58 8.16 5.82
C CYS A 103 1.78 7.10 4.75
N LEU A 104 2.15 5.89 5.17
CA LEU A 104 2.44 4.80 4.24
C LEU A 104 2.29 3.47 4.98
N ASP A 105 1.65 2.51 4.35
CA ASP A 105 1.86 1.12 4.67
C ASP A 105 2.81 0.49 3.66
N SER A 106 3.65 -0.44 4.13
CA SER A 106 4.64 -1.08 3.29
C SER A 106 4.96 -2.49 3.74
N ASN A 107 4.90 -3.42 2.80
CA ASN A 107 5.24 -4.82 2.93
C ASN A 107 6.76 -5.07 2.83
N LEU A 108 7.53 -4.40 3.70
CA LEU A 108 9.01 -4.53 3.75
C LEU A 108 9.51 -5.93 4.13
N LYS A 109 8.62 -6.85 4.51
CA LYS A 109 8.95 -8.23 4.84
C LYS A 109 8.61 -9.12 3.66
N GLN A 110 9.62 -9.50 2.89
CA GLN A 110 9.51 -10.49 1.82
C GLN A 110 9.84 -11.87 2.41
N SER A 111 8.81 -12.58 2.88
CA SER A 111 8.96 -13.91 3.46
C SER A 111 7.78 -14.80 3.08
N VAL A 112 8.11 -16.03 2.65
CA VAL A 112 7.17 -17.13 2.37
C VAL A 112 6.22 -17.45 3.54
N THR A 113 6.58 -17.05 4.77
CA THR A 113 5.78 -17.29 5.99
C THR A 113 4.95 -16.08 6.44
N GLY A 114 4.55 -15.23 5.48
CA GLY A 114 3.62 -14.13 5.66
C GLY A 114 4.30 -12.77 5.59
N ILE A 115 4.10 -12.10 4.46
CA ILE A 115 4.25 -10.68 4.25
C ILE A 115 3.31 -9.95 5.20
N ARG A 116 3.77 -8.90 5.90
CA ARG A 116 2.90 -8.09 6.77
C ARG A 116 3.35 -6.64 6.71
N SER A 117 2.40 -5.72 6.88
CA SER A 117 2.66 -4.30 6.76
C SER A 117 3.58 -3.78 7.86
N THR A 118 4.43 -2.86 7.44
CA THR A 118 5.06 -1.84 8.28
C THR A 118 4.34 -0.52 8.00
N LEU A 119 3.78 0.08 9.04
CA LEU A 119 3.02 1.31 8.99
C LEU A 119 3.92 2.46 9.42
N PHE A 120 4.09 3.46 8.57
CA PHE A 120 4.84 4.67 8.87
C PHE A 120 3.88 5.79 9.23
N PHE A 121 4.15 6.47 10.33
CA PHE A 121 3.34 7.57 10.83
C PHE A 121 4.17 8.84 10.85
N ALA A 122 3.57 9.96 10.45
CA ALA A 122 4.16 11.28 10.62
C ALA A 122 3.39 12.10 11.63
N LYS A 123 4.10 13.03 12.27
CA LYS A 123 3.47 14.06 13.09
C LYS A 123 2.53 14.88 12.21
N ALA A 124 1.36 15.14 12.72
CA ALA A 124 0.29 15.89 12.09
C ALA A 124 -0.44 16.72 13.14
N VAL A 125 -1.31 17.62 12.68
CA VAL A 125 -2.24 18.32 13.57
C VAL A 125 -3.17 17.28 14.21
N PRO A 126 -3.33 17.29 15.56
CA PRO A 126 -4.30 16.45 16.24
C PRO A 126 -5.69 16.55 15.63
N ALA A 127 -6.29 15.41 15.33
CA ALA A 127 -7.64 15.35 14.80
C ALA A 127 -8.69 15.68 15.88
N SER A 128 -9.88 16.12 15.46
CA SER A 128 -11.03 16.37 16.35
C SER A 128 -11.42 15.11 17.15
N SER A 129 -12.01 15.29 18.33
CA SER A 129 -12.59 14.19 19.11
C SER A 129 -13.69 13.42 18.34
N GLU A 130 -14.33 14.08 17.37
CA GLU A 130 -15.36 13.51 16.50
C GLU A 130 -14.79 12.72 15.31
N THR A 131 -13.46 12.73 15.11
CA THR A 131 -12.83 11.90 14.08
C THR A 131 -13.15 10.44 14.32
N ARG A 132 -13.59 9.77 13.24
CA ARG A 132 -13.86 8.34 13.21
C ARG A 132 -13.11 7.67 12.09
N ILE A 133 -12.50 6.53 12.39
CA ILE A 133 -11.86 5.67 11.39
C ILE A 133 -12.56 4.32 11.36
N PHE A 134 -13.00 3.90 10.18
CA PHE A 134 -13.55 2.56 9.99
C PHE A 134 -12.69 1.75 9.02
N CYS A 135 -12.79 0.43 9.13
CA CYS A 135 -12.11 -0.52 8.27
C CYS A 135 -13.12 -1.24 7.38
N LEU A 136 -12.89 -1.21 6.07
CA LEU A 136 -13.52 -2.05 5.07
C LEU A 136 -12.61 -3.25 4.77
N SER A 137 -13.16 -4.46 4.84
CA SER A 137 -12.42 -5.68 4.53
C SER A 137 -13.26 -6.63 3.68
N PHE A 138 -12.57 -7.39 2.84
CA PHE A 138 -13.16 -8.46 2.04
C PHE A 138 -12.76 -9.82 2.62
N SER A 139 -13.68 -10.77 2.63
CA SER A 139 -13.47 -12.13 3.15
C SER A 139 -13.34 -13.13 1.99
N SER A 140 -12.71 -14.28 2.27
CA SER A 140 -12.62 -15.39 1.32
C SER A 140 -13.94 -16.14 1.09
N THR A 141 -15.01 -15.77 1.79
CA THR A 141 -16.33 -16.39 1.67
C THR A 141 -17.34 -15.42 1.05
N ASN A 142 -16.88 -14.54 0.15
CA ASN A 142 -17.70 -13.52 -0.52
C ASN A 142 -18.39 -12.56 0.45
N ARG A 143 -17.73 -12.17 1.54
CA ARG A 143 -18.31 -11.21 2.48
C ARG A 143 -17.55 -9.90 2.47
N ILE A 144 -18.30 -8.80 2.53
CA ILE A 144 -17.75 -7.49 2.82
C ILE A 144 -18.06 -7.18 4.28
N GLN A 145 -17.05 -6.67 4.99
CA GLN A 145 -17.10 -6.41 6.41
C GLN A 145 -16.71 -4.96 6.68
N ILE A 146 -17.49 -4.27 7.50
CA ILE A 146 -17.16 -2.95 8.03
C ILE A 146 -16.94 -3.08 9.54
N PHE A 147 -15.81 -2.57 10.03
CA PHE A 147 -15.45 -2.52 11.45
C PHE A 147 -15.37 -1.05 11.89
N ASN A 148 -15.96 -0.74 13.05
CA ASN A 148 -16.04 0.63 13.57
C ASN A 148 -16.73 1.62 12.60
N GLY A 149 -17.64 1.12 11.76
CA GLY A 149 -18.35 1.94 10.78
C GLY A 149 -19.56 2.66 11.35
N THR A 150 -19.84 3.85 10.82
CA THR A 150 -21.09 4.56 11.12
C THR A 150 -22.26 3.99 10.33
N ASN A 151 -23.50 4.29 10.75
CA ASN A 151 -24.71 3.95 10.00
C ASN A 151 -24.70 4.50 8.56
N ARG A 152 -24.04 5.63 8.31
CA ARG A 152 -23.89 6.19 6.95
C ARG A 152 -23.02 5.31 6.07
N ALA A 153 -21.85 4.88 6.57
CA ALA A 153 -20.96 3.97 5.84
C ALA A 153 -21.63 2.61 5.57
N ILE A 154 -22.34 2.07 6.56
CA ILE A 154 -23.09 0.81 6.40
C ILE A 154 -24.18 0.94 5.34
N ARG A 155 -24.94 2.06 5.33
CA ARG A 155 -25.96 2.33 4.33
C ARG A 155 -25.36 2.44 2.93
N ALA A 156 -24.28 3.20 2.78
CA ALA A 156 -23.58 3.34 1.50
C ALA A 156 -23.11 1.99 0.94
N LEU A 157 -22.55 1.11 1.78
CA LEU A 157 -22.18 -0.26 1.37
C LEU A 157 -23.41 -1.06 0.89
N ARG A 158 -24.54 -0.99 1.59
CA ARG A 158 -25.77 -1.71 1.19
C ARG A 158 -26.28 -1.25 -0.16
N GLU A 159 -26.25 0.06 -0.41
CA GLU A 159 -26.67 0.65 -1.68
C GLU A 159 -25.76 0.19 -2.82
N CYS A 160 -24.43 0.18 -2.61
CA CYS A 160 -23.47 -0.31 -3.61
C CYS A 160 -23.67 -1.80 -3.94
N VAL A 161 -23.87 -2.65 -2.92
CA VAL A 161 -24.02 -4.10 -3.15
C VAL A 161 -25.38 -4.45 -3.78
N GLY A 162 -26.43 -3.68 -3.48
CA GLY A 162 -27.79 -3.89 -3.97
C GLY A 162 -28.63 -4.84 -3.11
N GLY A 163 -29.94 -4.60 -3.07
CA GLY A 163 -30.86 -5.22 -2.09
C GLY A 163 -31.20 -6.71 -2.29
N LYS A 164 -30.87 -7.31 -3.43
CA LYS A 164 -31.35 -8.67 -3.80
C LYS A 164 -30.44 -9.85 -3.39
N HIS A 165 -29.27 -9.58 -2.80
CA HIS A 165 -28.25 -10.62 -2.52
C HIS A 165 -27.77 -10.62 -1.06
N LEU A 166 -28.64 -10.32 -0.10
CA LEU A 166 -28.27 -10.02 1.29
C LEU A 166 -28.57 -11.18 2.25
N ASN A 167 -27.55 -11.99 2.59
CA ASN A 167 -27.57 -12.74 3.84
C ASN A 167 -26.84 -11.91 4.91
N LYS A 168 -27.60 -11.43 5.90
CA LYS A 168 -27.15 -10.50 6.93
C LYS A 168 -26.64 -11.26 8.16
N LYS A 169 -25.45 -10.89 8.63
CA LYS A 169 -25.03 -11.12 10.02
C LYS A 169 -24.55 -9.80 10.59
N GLU A 170 -25.38 -9.18 11.43
CA GLU A 170 -24.92 -8.14 12.34
C GLU A 170 -24.55 -8.83 13.64
N ASN A 171 -23.40 -8.47 14.22
CA ASN A 171 -23.14 -8.89 15.59
C ASN A 171 -23.91 -7.97 16.55
N ASP A 172 -24.36 -8.51 17.68
CA ASP A 172 -25.21 -7.79 18.65
C ASP A 172 -24.53 -6.56 19.26
N SER A 173 -23.21 -6.41 19.09
CA SER A 173 -22.43 -5.27 19.59
C SER A 173 -22.46 -4.01 18.71
N GLY A 174 -22.98 -4.08 17.48
CA GLY A 174 -22.96 -2.96 16.51
C GLY A 174 -21.56 -2.56 16.02
N ARG A 175 -20.50 -3.29 16.40
CA ARG A 175 -19.10 -2.99 16.07
C ARG A 175 -18.69 -3.50 14.69
N ILE A 176 -19.40 -4.51 14.19
CA ILE A 176 -19.08 -5.20 12.94
C ILE A 176 -20.37 -5.36 12.14
N PHE A 177 -20.34 -4.83 10.93
CA PHE A 177 -21.37 -5.07 9.94
C PHE A 177 -20.82 -6.00 8.86
N GLU A 178 -21.51 -7.10 8.58
CA GLU A 178 -21.13 -8.04 7.55
C GLU A 178 -22.29 -8.27 6.56
N ILE A 179 -21.94 -8.24 5.28
CA ILE A 179 -22.84 -8.53 4.16
C ILE A 179 -22.22 -9.64 3.32
N SER A 180 -22.94 -10.76 3.18
CA SER A 180 -22.56 -11.82 2.25
C SER A 180 -23.09 -11.47 0.87
N ILE A 181 -22.25 -11.58 -0.16
CA ILE A 181 -22.66 -11.37 -1.55
C ILE A 181 -22.80 -12.73 -2.22
N GLN A 182 -24.00 -13.09 -2.64
CA GLN A 182 -24.26 -14.39 -3.28
C GLN A 182 -23.77 -14.40 -4.73
N ASN A 183 -22.82 -15.28 -5.09
CA ASN A 183 -22.42 -15.76 -6.43
C ASN A 183 -22.27 -14.75 -7.59
N GLU A 184 -22.43 -13.45 -7.36
CA GLU A 184 -22.37 -12.43 -8.40
C GLU A 184 -20.96 -11.90 -8.60
N TYR A 185 -20.16 -11.82 -7.53
CA TYR A 185 -18.81 -11.27 -7.57
C TYR A 185 -17.82 -12.40 -7.30
N ALA A 186 -16.80 -12.54 -8.15
CA ALA A 186 -15.78 -13.56 -7.97
C ALA A 186 -14.73 -13.20 -6.90
N PHE A 187 -15.11 -12.43 -5.87
CA PHE A 187 -14.28 -12.21 -4.69
C PHE A 187 -13.78 -13.56 -4.16
N GLY A 188 -14.66 -14.55 -4.06
CA GLY A 188 -14.36 -15.89 -3.57
C GLY A 188 -13.36 -16.65 -4.44
N PHE A 189 -13.31 -16.40 -5.75
CA PHE A 189 -12.28 -16.95 -6.63
C PHE A 189 -10.94 -16.19 -6.51
N MET A 190 -10.99 -14.85 -6.41
CA MET A 190 -9.80 -14.04 -6.10
C MET A 190 -9.21 -14.39 -4.73
N TYR A 191 -10.03 -14.85 -3.78
CA TYR A 191 -9.63 -15.17 -2.41
C TYR A 191 -9.57 -16.68 -2.09
N ALA A 192 -9.83 -17.56 -3.06
CA ALA A 192 -9.72 -19.00 -2.85
C ALA A 192 -8.24 -19.40 -2.86
N VAL A 193 -7.79 -19.98 -1.75
CA VAL A 193 -6.43 -20.54 -1.65
C VAL A 193 -6.34 -21.71 -2.65
N GLY A 194 -5.46 -21.59 -3.65
CA GLY A 194 -5.26 -22.61 -4.68
C GLY A 194 -6.04 -22.39 -5.99
N ALA A 195 -6.72 -21.25 -6.17
CA ALA A 195 -7.19 -20.86 -7.49
C ALA A 195 -5.97 -20.57 -8.40
N ASN A 196 -5.71 -21.46 -9.36
CA ASN A 196 -4.58 -21.36 -10.29
C ASN A 196 -4.87 -20.48 -11.51
N GLU A 197 -6.04 -19.87 -11.57
CA GLU A 197 -6.50 -19.06 -12.71
C GLU A 197 -6.86 -17.65 -12.23
N SER A 198 -6.30 -16.64 -12.89
CA SER A 198 -6.77 -15.26 -12.73
C SER A 198 -8.25 -15.13 -13.07
N PRO A 199 -8.99 -14.22 -12.41
CA PRO A 199 -10.39 -13.97 -12.72
C PRO A 199 -10.56 -13.54 -14.17
N LYS A 200 -11.63 -14.05 -14.80
CA LYS A 200 -12.05 -13.64 -16.13
C LYS A 200 -12.39 -12.15 -16.13
N LEU A 201 -12.28 -11.50 -17.30
CA LEU A 201 -12.53 -10.07 -17.46
C LEU A 201 -13.82 -9.61 -16.78
N HIS A 202 -14.93 -10.31 -17.03
CA HIS A 202 -16.24 -9.95 -16.48
C HIS A 202 -16.27 -9.95 -14.95
N ASP A 203 -15.61 -10.89 -14.32
CA ASP A 203 -15.59 -11.00 -12.86
C ASP A 203 -14.71 -9.93 -12.21
N ALA A 204 -13.53 -9.68 -12.79
CA ALA A 204 -12.67 -8.59 -12.38
C ALA A 204 -13.33 -7.22 -12.61
N ALA A 205 -14.09 -7.06 -13.70
CA ALA A 205 -14.85 -5.85 -13.98
C ALA A 205 -15.90 -5.57 -12.91
N LYS A 206 -16.58 -6.60 -12.37
CA LYS A 206 -17.52 -6.44 -11.26
C LYS A 206 -16.84 -5.96 -9.98
N VAL A 207 -15.67 -6.51 -9.65
CA VAL A 207 -14.89 -6.08 -8.48
C VAL A 207 -14.41 -4.64 -8.65
N ASN A 208 -13.85 -4.30 -9.81
CA ASN A 208 -13.39 -2.95 -10.09
C ASN A 208 -14.53 -1.93 -10.08
N ALA A 209 -15.69 -2.28 -10.67
CA ALA A 209 -16.89 -1.44 -10.65
C ALA A 209 -17.38 -1.20 -9.22
N LEU A 210 -17.47 -2.26 -8.39
CA LEU A 210 -17.88 -2.13 -7.00
C LEU A 210 -16.90 -1.30 -6.18
N LEU A 211 -15.59 -1.44 -6.40
CA LEU A 211 -14.58 -0.63 -5.72
C LEU A 211 -14.70 0.85 -6.08
N ALA A 212 -14.84 1.18 -7.37
CA ALA A 212 -15.07 2.55 -7.80
C ALA A 212 -16.31 3.14 -7.11
N GLU A 213 -17.44 2.42 -7.18
CA GLU A 213 -18.72 2.81 -6.58
C GLU A 213 -18.61 2.99 -5.06
N LEU A 214 -17.91 2.10 -4.34
CA LEU A 214 -17.71 2.21 -2.90
C LEU A 214 -16.89 3.45 -2.51
N PHE A 215 -15.82 3.74 -3.23
CA PHE A 215 -15.01 4.94 -2.97
C PHE A 215 -15.80 6.23 -3.25
N GLU A 216 -16.58 6.26 -4.33
CA GLU A 216 -17.50 7.36 -4.66
C GLU A 216 -18.54 7.57 -3.54
N ARG A 217 -19.28 6.53 -3.16
CA ARG A 217 -20.35 6.62 -2.15
C ARG A 217 -19.81 6.93 -0.74
N PHE A 218 -18.64 6.44 -0.38
CA PHE A 218 -18.00 6.81 0.88
C PHE A 218 -17.54 8.27 0.88
N SER A 219 -17.00 8.75 -0.23
CA SER A 219 -16.65 10.18 -0.39
C SER A 219 -17.87 11.08 -0.26
N GLU A 220 -18.99 10.74 -0.93
CA GLU A 220 -20.27 11.44 -0.78
C GLU A 220 -20.79 11.47 0.67
N CYS A 221 -20.49 10.44 1.46
CA CYS A 221 -20.82 10.37 2.87
C CYS A 221 -19.86 11.16 3.79
N GLY A 222 -18.85 11.82 3.23
CA GLY A 222 -17.82 12.58 3.94
C GLY A 222 -16.66 11.74 4.48
N PHE A 223 -16.45 10.54 3.94
CA PHE A 223 -15.32 9.69 4.30
C PHE A 223 -14.23 9.74 3.24
N LYS A 224 -12.99 9.97 3.66
CA LYS A 224 -11.83 9.91 2.80
C LYS A 224 -11.04 8.63 3.03
N HIS A 225 -10.39 8.12 2.00
CA HIS A 225 -9.41 7.06 2.16
C HIS A 225 -8.31 7.52 3.14
N TYR A 226 -8.05 6.71 4.15
CA TYR A 226 -7.05 6.99 5.18
C TYR A 226 -5.76 6.19 4.93
N GLY A 227 -5.87 4.94 4.50
CA GLY A 227 -4.74 4.07 4.22
C GLY A 227 -5.14 2.61 4.13
N THR A 228 -4.17 1.78 3.77
CA THR A 228 -4.32 0.34 3.60
C THR A 228 -3.44 -0.40 4.59
N VAL A 229 -3.83 -1.61 5.01
CA VAL A 229 -2.99 -2.45 5.87
C VAL A 229 -3.20 -3.93 5.59
N ASN A 230 -2.11 -4.63 5.28
CA ASN A 230 -2.07 -6.09 5.23
C ASN A 230 -1.77 -6.69 6.61
N LEU A 231 -2.84 -6.95 7.38
CA LEU A 231 -2.75 -7.44 8.75
C LEU A 231 -2.34 -8.93 8.84
N LYS A 232 -2.65 -9.73 7.81
CA LYS A 232 -2.53 -11.21 7.85
C LYS A 232 -1.67 -11.84 6.76
N GLY A 233 -1.11 -11.02 5.87
CA GLY A 233 -0.35 -11.46 4.71
C GLY A 233 -1.22 -12.13 3.65
N THR A 234 -2.45 -11.64 3.48
CA THR A 234 -3.36 -12.18 2.46
C THR A 234 -4.00 -11.10 1.63
N THR A 235 -4.69 -10.16 2.26
CA THR A 235 -5.43 -9.11 1.58
C THR A 235 -5.41 -7.85 2.43
N ASP A 236 -5.47 -6.71 1.78
CA ASP A 236 -5.50 -5.43 2.45
C ASP A 236 -6.85 -5.20 3.15
N CYS A 237 -6.74 -4.57 4.31
CA CYS A 237 -7.84 -3.86 4.95
C CYS A 237 -7.76 -2.39 4.52
N ILE A 238 -8.88 -1.80 4.12
CA ILE A 238 -8.96 -0.43 3.63
C ILE A 238 -9.57 0.44 4.73
N PHE A 239 -8.86 1.47 5.16
CA PHE A 239 -9.31 2.36 6.22
C PHE A 239 -9.82 3.66 5.63
N PHE A 240 -10.92 4.15 6.19
CA PHE A 240 -11.54 5.42 5.82
C PHE A 240 -11.69 6.30 7.06
N ILE A 241 -11.43 7.59 6.91
CA ILE A 241 -11.51 8.59 7.97
C ILE A 241 -12.61 9.61 7.67
N LYS A 242 -13.39 9.97 8.69
CA LYS A 242 -14.28 11.13 8.64
C LYS A 242 -13.53 12.36 9.12
N GLU A 243 -13.28 13.30 8.22
CA GLU A 243 -12.73 14.62 8.54
C GLU A 243 -13.85 15.65 8.51
N GLU A 244 -13.85 16.61 9.43
CA GLU A 244 -14.89 17.65 9.53
C GLU A 244 -14.85 18.68 8.38
N ILE A 245 -13.83 18.62 7.51
CA ILE A 245 -13.54 19.68 6.56
C ILE A 245 -14.29 19.45 5.25
N PHE A 246 -15.28 20.34 5.01
CA PHE A 246 -16.02 20.63 3.79
C PHE A 246 -16.55 19.43 3.00
N GLN A 247 -17.87 19.26 3.02
CA GLN A 247 -18.56 18.55 1.94
C GLN A 247 -18.23 19.29 0.64
N SER A 248 -17.38 18.68 -0.20
CA SER A 248 -17.23 19.13 -1.57
C SER A 248 -18.59 18.99 -2.25
N GLU A 249 -19.12 20.08 -2.80
CA GLU A 249 -20.32 20.03 -3.66
C GLU A 249 -20.04 19.25 -4.95
N VAL A 250 -18.76 19.06 -5.31
CA VAL A 250 -18.34 18.29 -6.46
C VAL A 250 -18.24 16.81 -6.08
N GLN A 251 -19.02 15.99 -6.76
CA GLN A 251 -18.96 14.53 -6.67
C GLN A 251 -17.59 14.04 -7.15
N GLU A 252 -16.81 13.46 -6.24
CA GLU A 252 -15.51 12.88 -6.57
C GLU A 252 -15.71 11.60 -7.39
N LYS A 253 -15.02 11.49 -8.53
CA LYS A 253 -15.04 10.27 -9.36
C LYS A 253 -13.80 9.42 -9.11
N PHE A 254 -13.96 8.11 -9.23
CA PHE A 254 -12.87 7.17 -8.99
C PHE A 254 -12.69 6.22 -10.17
N GLY A 255 -11.45 6.12 -10.64
CA GLY A 255 -11.05 5.19 -11.69
C GLY A 255 -10.22 4.04 -11.13
N ILE A 256 -10.32 2.85 -11.73
CA ILE A 256 -9.58 1.67 -11.29
C ILE A 256 -8.70 1.17 -12.42
N ILE A 257 -7.39 1.02 -12.14
CA ILE A 257 -6.46 0.33 -13.02
C ILE A 257 -5.95 -0.92 -12.32
N THR A 258 -6.22 -2.09 -12.87
CA THR A 258 -5.68 -3.35 -12.36
C THR A 258 -4.57 -3.81 -13.28
N VAL A 259 -3.41 -4.07 -12.69
CA VAL A 259 -2.34 -4.81 -13.33
C VAL A 259 -2.61 -6.29 -13.03
N ASN A 260 -2.49 -7.21 -13.98
CA ASN A 260 -2.61 -8.66 -13.78
C ASN A 260 -1.33 -9.40 -14.25
N GLY A 261 -0.90 -10.45 -13.54
CA GLY A 261 0.22 -11.31 -13.90
C GLY A 261 0.01 -12.17 -15.17
N ASN A 262 -1.22 -12.26 -15.69
CA ASN A 262 -1.49 -12.80 -17.03
C ASN A 262 -1.27 -11.77 -18.15
N ASP A 263 -0.29 -10.88 -17.97
CA ASP A 263 0.09 -9.89 -18.97
C ASP A 263 -1.09 -9.01 -19.39
N CYS A 264 -1.89 -8.51 -18.45
CA CYS A 264 -3.04 -7.70 -18.78
C CYS A 264 -3.09 -6.45 -17.90
N ILE A 265 -3.43 -5.32 -18.51
CA ILE A 265 -3.87 -4.13 -17.80
C ILE A 265 -5.37 -3.97 -18.02
N ARG A 266 -6.12 -3.81 -16.92
CA ARG A 266 -7.55 -3.56 -16.93
C ARG A 266 -7.80 -2.14 -16.48
N ILE A 267 -8.68 -1.44 -17.18
CA ILE A 267 -9.00 -0.04 -16.98
C ILE A 267 -10.52 0.04 -16.82
N ALA A 268 -10.99 0.51 -15.67
CA ALA A 268 -12.41 0.61 -15.37
C ALA A 268 -12.79 2.01 -14.88
N ASN A 269 -13.98 2.46 -15.29
CA ASN A 269 -14.54 3.78 -14.96
C ASN A 269 -13.73 4.98 -15.49
N PHE A 270 -13.27 4.87 -16.74
CA PHE A 270 -12.58 5.95 -17.45
C PHE A 270 -13.22 6.22 -18.82
N SER A 271 -12.99 7.42 -19.35
CA SER A 271 -13.42 7.77 -20.72
C SER A 271 -12.70 6.93 -21.78
N SER A 272 -13.34 6.73 -22.93
CA SER A 272 -12.74 6.05 -24.08
C SER A 272 -11.44 6.72 -24.54
N ARG A 273 -11.40 8.06 -24.55
CA ARG A 273 -10.22 8.85 -24.89
C ARG A 273 -9.02 8.52 -23.99
N PHE A 274 -9.25 8.35 -22.68
CA PHE A 274 -8.22 7.94 -21.74
C PHE A 274 -7.73 6.52 -22.04
N VAL A 275 -8.65 5.57 -22.23
CA VAL A 275 -8.32 4.17 -22.56
C VAL A 275 -7.48 4.08 -23.83
N ASP A 276 -7.81 4.87 -24.85
CA ASP A 276 -7.03 4.91 -26.09
C ASP A 276 -5.63 5.49 -25.87
N SER A 277 -5.46 6.42 -24.91
CA SER A 277 -4.14 6.92 -24.53
C SER A 277 -3.26 5.88 -23.87
N ILE A 278 -3.81 5.15 -22.89
CA ILE A 278 -3.11 4.02 -22.28
C ILE A 278 -2.80 2.94 -23.32
N SER A 279 -3.72 2.68 -24.25
CA SER A 279 -3.50 1.74 -25.36
C SER A 279 -2.32 2.14 -26.24
N ARG A 280 -2.13 3.44 -26.52
CA ARG A 280 -0.96 3.96 -27.23
C ARG A 280 0.34 3.74 -26.46
N ILE A 281 0.35 3.95 -25.15
CA ILE A 281 1.53 3.70 -24.30
C ILE A 281 1.89 2.22 -24.32
N VAL A 282 0.90 1.35 -24.14
CA VAL A 282 1.07 -0.11 -24.25
C VAL A 282 1.63 -0.49 -25.62
N HIS A 283 1.05 0.04 -26.71
CA HIS A 283 1.50 -0.27 -28.06
C HIS A 283 2.94 0.22 -28.33
N LYS A 284 3.29 1.43 -27.87
CA LYS A 284 4.66 1.96 -27.97
C LYS A 284 5.68 1.07 -27.26
N ARG A 285 5.31 0.51 -26.11
CA ARG A 285 6.21 -0.32 -25.28
C ARG A 285 6.25 -1.78 -25.74
N TRP A 286 5.17 -2.28 -26.34
CA TRP A 286 5.04 -3.64 -26.89
C TRP A 286 4.50 -3.63 -28.34
N PRO A 287 5.23 -3.05 -29.31
CA PRO A 287 4.71 -2.75 -30.66
C PRO A 287 4.38 -4.00 -31.50
N HIS A 288 5.13 -5.08 -31.30
CA HIS A 288 5.02 -6.29 -32.13
C HIS A 288 4.01 -7.31 -31.61
N LYS A 289 3.27 -7.02 -30.53
CA LYS A 289 2.49 -8.05 -29.83
C LYS A 289 1.20 -7.56 -29.15
N PHE A 290 0.57 -6.48 -29.61
CA PHE A 290 -0.80 -6.19 -29.17
C PHE A 290 -1.74 -7.26 -29.72
N SER A 291 -2.12 -8.25 -28.90
CA SER A 291 -2.91 -9.39 -29.39
C SER A 291 -4.41 -9.22 -29.26
N GLU A 292 -4.89 -8.44 -28.27
CA GLU A 292 -6.32 -8.40 -27.96
C GLU A 292 -6.69 -7.19 -27.09
N ARG A 293 -7.71 -6.43 -27.52
CA ARG A 293 -8.46 -5.48 -26.69
C ARG A 293 -9.82 -6.11 -26.40
N ARG A 294 -10.11 -6.35 -25.13
CA ARG A 294 -11.43 -6.86 -24.70
C ARG A 294 -12.16 -5.78 -23.91
N GLN A 295 -13.47 -5.74 -24.02
CA GLN A 295 -14.29 -4.78 -23.30
C GLN A 295 -15.56 -5.47 -22.78
N CYS A 296 -15.98 -5.07 -21.59
CA CYS A 296 -17.30 -5.38 -21.05
C CYS A 296 -17.84 -4.16 -20.28
N ARG A 297 -19.13 -4.22 -19.93
CA ARG A 297 -19.80 -3.19 -19.14
C ARG A 297 -20.51 -3.82 -17.95
N VAL A 298 -20.32 -3.26 -16.76
CA VAL A 298 -20.95 -3.71 -15.52
C VAL A 298 -21.52 -2.50 -14.79
N LYS A 299 -22.82 -2.50 -14.46
CA LYS A 299 -23.50 -1.39 -13.77
C LYS A 299 -23.18 -0.01 -14.38
N GLN A 300 -23.21 0.10 -15.72
CA GLN A 300 -22.86 1.30 -16.48
C GLN A 300 -21.38 1.70 -16.48
N ILE A 301 -20.51 0.98 -15.77
CA ILE A 301 -19.07 1.16 -15.80
C ILE A 301 -18.47 0.33 -16.94
N ASP A 302 -17.78 1.01 -17.85
CA ASP A 302 -16.98 0.36 -18.89
C ASP A 302 -15.67 -0.16 -18.30
N CYS A 303 -15.34 -1.42 -18.63
CA CYS A 303 -14.08 -2.06 -18.28
C CYS A 303 -13.40 -2.55 -19.55
N VAL A 304 -12.17 -2.12 -19.77
CA VAL A 304 -11.34 -2.50 -20.92
C VAL A 304 -10.11 -3.24 -20.44
N GLU A 305 -9.81 -4.35 -21.09
CA GLU A 305 -8.59 -5.11 -20.86
C GLU A 305 -7.69 -5.03 -22.09
N LEU A 306 -6.43 -4.70 -21.85
CA LEU A 306 -5.37 -4.65 -22.85
C LEU A 306 -4.34 -5.73 -22.51
N LYS A 307 -4.08 -6.62 -23.46
CA LYS A 307 -3.12 -7.71 -23.30
C LYS A 307 -1.71 -7.28 -23.70
N LEU A 308 -0.78 -7.38 -22.75
CA LEU A 308 0.64 -7.04 -22.80
C LEU A 308 1.48 -8.27 -23.23
N CYS A 309 1.21 -8.88 -24.39
CA CYS A 309 1.80 -10.18 -24.76
C CYS A 309 3.28 -10.44 -24.40
N ASP A 310 3.44 -11.43 -23.53
CA ASP A 310 4.40 -12.53 -23.51
C ASP A 310 5.82 -12.21 -24.01
N TYR A 311 6.67 -11.83 -23.06
CA TYR A 311 8.13 -11.75 -23.23
C TYR A 311 8.79 -13.15 -23.33
N THR A 312 8.02 -14.25 -23.30
CA THR A 312 8.55 -15.58 -22.94
C THR A 312 9.15 -16.44 -24.05
N ALA A 313 8.91 -16.19 -25.35
CA ALA A 313 9.37 -17.17 -26.34
C ALA A 313 10.90 -17.17 -26.62
N LYS A 314 11.60 -16.03 -26.46
CA LYS A 314 13.05 -15.94 -26.75
C LYS A 314 13.96 -15.82 -25.52
N ASN A 315 13.43 -15.51 -24.34
CA ASN A 315 14.24 -15.28 -23.13
C ASN A 315 13.92 -16.28 -21.99
N LYS A 316 13.61 -17.52 -22.34
CA LYS A 316 13.37 -18.64 -21.40
C LYS A 316 14.59 -18.96 -20.50
N TYR A 317 15.73 -18.30 -20.71
CA TYR A 317 17.02 -18.54 -20.05
C TYR A 317 17.52 -17.41 -19.15
N LEU A 318 16.80 -16.30 -18.99
CA LEU A 318 17.23 -15.21 -18.11
C LEU A 318 16.82 -15.45 -16.65
N MET A 319 17.37 -16.52 -16.08
CA MET A 319 17.33 -16.85 -14.64
C MET A 319 18.36 -16.03 -13.83
N ASP A 320 19.03 -15.05 -14.43
CA ASP A 320 20.00 -14.21 -13.74
C ASP A 320 19.32 -13.05 -13.00
N LYS A 321 19.84 -12.73 -11.80
CA LYS A 321 19.43 -11.60 -10.97
C LYS A 321 19.49 -10.28 -11.72
N GLU A 322 20.39 -10.15 -12.70
CA GLU A 322 20.52 -8.95 -13.53
C GLU A 322 19.34 -8.76 -14.49
N ALA A 323 18.80 -9.84 -15.05
CA ALA A 323 17.61 -9.77 -15.90
C ALA A 323 16.33 -9.50 -15.09
N ALA A 324 16.22 -10.08 -13.89
CA ALA A 324 15.16 -9.76 -12.95
C ALA A 324 15.18 -8.27 -12.55
N ALA A 325 16.38 -7.73 -12.27
CA ALA A 325 16.57 -6.32 -11.97
C ALA A 325 16.19 -5.42 -13.17
N THR A 326 16.45 -5.86 -14.40
CA THR A 326 16.08 -5.14 -15.63
C THR A 326 14.57 -5.12 -15.84
N GLY A 327 13.89 -6.25 -15.66
CA GLY A 327 12.43 -6.32 -15.76
C GLY A 327 11.70 -5.45 -14.74
N MET A 328 12.17 -5.42 -13.49
CA MET A 328 11.64 -4.52 -12.45
C MET A 328 11.73 -3.04 -12.85
N THR A 329 12.83 -2.65 -13.50
CA THR A 329 13.04 -1.28 -13.97
C THR A 329 12.09 -0.95 -15.13
N LEU A 330 11.95 -1.89 -16.07
CA LEU A 330 11.03 -1.75 -17.21
C LEU A 330 9.59 -1.51 -16.74
N ASN A 331 9.15 -2.30 -15.74
CA ASN A 331 7.78 -2.27 -15.21
C ASN A 331 7.53 -1.03 -14.36
N SER A 332 8.50 -0.64 -13.53
CA SER A 332 8.45 0.62 -12.78
C SER A 332 8.36 1.82 -13.72
N SER A 333 9.18 1.85 -14.78
CA SER A 333 9.15 2.92 -15.77
C SER A 333 7.83 2.97 -16.55
N PHE A 334 7.26 1.81 -16.90
CA PHE A 334 5.96 1.74 -17.56
C PHE A 334 4.84 2.25 -16.64
N LEU A 335 4.87 1.86 -15.36
CA LEU A 335 3.92 2.37 -14.37
C LEU A 335 4.01 3.90 -14.25
N CYS A 336 5.21 4.48 -14.17
CA CYS A 336 5.37 5.93 -14.16
C CYS A 336 4.78 6.60 -15.40
N GLU A 337 4.95 6.02 -16.60
CA GLU A 337 4.36 6.55 -17.85
C GLU A 337 2.83 6.49 -17.81
N VAL A 338 2.25 5.39 -17.33
CA VAL A 338 0.79 5.25 -17.12
C VAL A 338 0.28 6.27 -16.11
N LEU A 339 0.96 6.46 -14.97
CA LEU A 339 0.54 7.40 -13.94
C LEU A 339 0.67 8.86 -14.38
N GLN A 340 1.68 9.21 -15.18
CA GLN A 340 1.73 10.52 -15.83
C GLN A 340 0.56 10.74 -16.79
N GLU A 341 0.21 9.72 -17.58
CA GLU A 341 -0.94 9.82 -18.46
C GLU A 341 -2.25 10.02 -17.68
N CYS A 342 -2.39 9.37 -16.52
CA CYS A 342 -3.50 9.60 -15.60
C CYS A 342 -3.59 11.07 -15.18
N LEU A 343 -2.49 11.68 -14.73
CA LEU A 343 -2.46 13.09 -14.32
C LEU A 343 -2.83 14.04 -15.46
N SER A 344 -2.36 13.77 -16.67
CA SER A 344 -2.69 14.57 -17.86
C SER A 344 -4.18 14.54 -18.21
N HIS A 345 -4.88 13.49 -17.76
CA HIS A 345 -6.31 13.29 -17.92
C HIS A 345 -7.13 13.65 -16.69
N GLY A 346 -6.52 14.26 -15.67
CA GLY A 346 -7.21 14.66 -14.44
C GLY A 346 -7.36 13.55 -13.41
N PHE A 347 -6.54 12.51 -13.43
CA PHE A 347 -6.58 11.45 -12.43
C PHE A 347 -5.28 11.35 -11.66
N THR A 348 -5.35 11.45 -10.33
CA THR A 348 -4.21 11.27 -9.44
C THR A 348 -4.31 9.91 -8.76
N LEU A 349 -3.20 9.20 -8.61
CA LEU A 349 -3.16 7.97 -7.83
C LEU A 349 -3.49 8.26 -6.37
N LEU A 350 -4.46 7.53 -5.82
CA LEU A 350 -4.85 7.63 -4.41
C LEU A 350 -4.20 6.54 -3.57
N THR A 351 -4.32 5.29 -4.00
CA THR A 351 -3.77 4.14 -3.29
C THR A 351 -3.62 2.93 -4.22
N SER A 352 -2.99 1.88 -3.70
CA SER A 352 -2.95 0.55 -4.29
C SER A 352 -3.50 -0.48 -3.31
N LEU A 353 -4.21 -1.48 -3.82
CA LEU A 353 -4.85 -2.52 -3.02
C LEU A 353 -4.35 -3.89 -3.47
N ASP A 354 -3.92 -4.71 -2.52
CA ASP A 354 -3.75 -6.14 -2.67
C ASP A 354 -5.02 -6.87 -2.20
N MET A 355 -5.80 -7.29 -3.19
CA MET A 355 -7.11 -7.90 -2.99
C MET A 355 -7.20 -9.30 -3.59
N SER A 356 -6.08 -9.95 -3.91
CA SER A 356 -6.12 -11.32 -4.42
C SER A 356 -5.20 -12.23 -3.62
N ARG A 357 -5.67 -13.42 -3.29
CA ARG A 357 -4.85 -14.51 -2.74
C ARG A 357 -4.26 -15.38 -3.83
N VAL A 358 -4.63 -15.14 -5.09
CA VAL A 358 -3.96 -15.74 -6.25
C VAL A 358 -2.65 -15.00 -6.45
N THR A 359 -1.54 -15.73 -6.35
CA THR A 359 -0.19 -15.16 -6.46
C THR A 359 0.08 -14.44 -7.78
N GLN A 360 -0.69 -14.79 -8.83
CA GLN A 360 -0.61 -14.23 -10.17
C GLN A 360 -1.40 -12.92 -10.34
N ASP A 361 -2.41 -12.66 -9.51
CA ASP A 361 -3.12 -11.38 -9.59
C ASP A 361 -2.29 -10.28 -8.91
N SER A 362 -2.34 -9.09 -9.48
CA SER A 362 -1.53 -7.95 -9.06
C SER A 362 -2.39 -6.76 -8.61
N ASN A 363 -1.71 -5.73 -8.11
CA ASN A 363 -2.34 -4.63 -7.39
C ASN A 363 -3.42 -3.95 -8.21
N ILE A 364 -4.46 -3.54 -7.50
CA ILE A 364 -5.50 -2.64 -7.96
C ILE A 364 -5.05 -1.23 -7.61
N LEU A 365 -4.83 -0.39 -8.61
CA LEU A 365 -4.55 1.03 -8.43
C LEU A 365 -5.89 1.77 -8.41
N VAL A 366 -6.14 2.50 -7.32
CA VAL A 366 -7.31 3.38 -7.18
C VAL A 366 -6.87 4.80 -7.50
N LEU A 367 -7.51 5.39 -8.50
CA LEU A 367 -7.27 6.75 -8.95
C LEU A 367 -8.48 7.61 -8.61
N LYS A 368 -8.21 8.87 -8.28
CA LYS A 368 -9.21 9.85 -7.92
C LYS A 368 -9.16 11.01 -8.90
N ASP A 369 -10.32 11.54 -9.24
CA ASP A 369 -10.47 12.75 -10.05
C ASP A 369 -9.74 13.94 -9.42
N SER A 370 -9.12 14.75 -10.27
CA SER A 370 -8.19 15.81 -9.92
C SER A 370 -8.07 16.80 -11.08
N LEU A 371 -7.52 17.98 -10.83
CA LEU A 371 -7.28 18.93 -11.90
C LEU A 371 -6.22 18.37 -12.86
N PRO A 372 -6.49 18.34 -14.19
CA PRO A 372 -5.49 17.95 -15.17
C PRO A 372 -4.23 18.77 -14.97
N THR A 373 -3.13 18.07 -14.73
CA THR A 373 -1.85 18.72 -14.42
C THR A 373 -0.89 18.48 -15.59
N ASN A 374 -0.16 19.52 -15.98
CA ASN A 374 0.84 19.38 -17.04
C ASN A 374 1.95 18.43 -16.56
N ASN A 375 2.39 17.52 -17.44
CA ASN A 375 3.38 16.47 -17.17
C ASN A 375 4.73 16.99 -16.64
N ASN A 376 5.00 18.29 -16.77
CA ASN A 376 6.22 18.91 -16.27
C ASN A 376 6.09 19.43 -14.83
N ALA A 377 4.88 19.59 -14.29
CA ALA A 377 4.66 20.17 -12.96
C ALA A 377 4.67 19.12 -11.83
N VAL A 378 4.33 17.88 -12.16
CA VAL A 378 4.33 16.75 -11.23
C VAL A 378 4.97 15.56 -11.92
N GLN A 379 5.86 14.86 -11.22
CA GLN A 379 6.55 13.67 -11.72
C GLN A 379 6.35 12.49 -10.77
N TYR A 380 6.01 11.33 -11.34
CA TYR A 380 6.07 10.05 -10.65
C TYR A 380 7.43 9.36 -10.82
N PHE A 381 7.92 8.80 -9.73
CA PHE A 381 9.04 7.87 -9.71
C PHE A 381 8.78 6.76 -8.69
N THR A 382 9.59 5.69 -8.73
CA THR A 382 9.41 4.57 -7.82
C THR A 382 10.67 4.27 -7.02
N ILE A 383 10.48 3.71 -5.82
CA ILE A 383 11.52 3.09 -5.00
C ILE A 383 11.13 1.63 -4.77
N GLY A 384 11.77 0.70 -5.49
CA GLY A 384 11.49 -0.73 -5.42
C GLY A 384 12.43 -1.46 -4.47
N MET A 385 11.88 -2.19 -3.50
CA MET A 385 12.60 -3.16 -2.67
C MET A 385 12.36 -4.56 -3.22
N ALA A 386 13.43 -5.28 -3.53
CA ALA A 386 13.34 -6.59 -4.17
C ALA A 386 14.33 -7.61 -3.61
N LEU A 387 14.04 -8.88 -3.90
CA LEU A 387 14.84 -10.04 -3.50
C LEU A 387 15.02 -10.04 -1.98
N SER A 388 16.26 -10.02 -1.51
CA SER A 388 16.56 -10.00 -0.08
C SER A 388 17.21 -8.70 0.40
N ASN A 389 17.72 -7.90 -0.54
CA ASN A 389 18.68 -6.84 -0.24
C ASN A 389 18.85 -5.79 -1.37
N TYR A 390 17.95 -5.74 -2.35
CA TYR A 390 18.02 -4.74 -3.41
C TYR A 390 17.11 -3.55 -3.08
N ILE A 391 17.58 -2.36 -3.44
CA ILE A 391 16.78 -1.14 -3.59
C ILE A 391 17.00 -0.64 -5.02
N SER A 392 15.93 -0.22 -5.67
CA SER A 392 15.97 0.44 -6.98
C SER A 392 15.20 1.75 -6.91
N ILE A 393 15.68 2.75 -7.63
CA ILE A 393 15.04 4.06 -7.78
C ILE A 393 14.87 4.26 -9.28
N THR A 394 13.64 4.34 -9.78
CA THR A 394 13.33 4.42 -11.21
C THR A 394 12.52 5.66 -11.53
N GLY A 395 12.94 6.44 -12.52
CA GLY A 395 12.22 7.62 -13.02
C GLY A 395 12.51 8.93 -12.28
N ALA A 396 13.24 8.89 -11.16
CA ALA A 396 13.62 10.09 -10.41
C ALA A 396 14.75 10.87 -11.11
N GLU A 397 14.80 12.18 -10.91
CA GLU A 397 15.97 13.00 -11.30
C GLU A 397 17.24 12.58 -10.56
N ARG A 398 18.40 12.82 -11.19
CA ARG A 398 19.69 12.39 -10.64
C ARG A 398 19.99 12.95 -9.25
N ILE A 399 19.64 14.21 -9.00
CA ILE A 399 19.81 14.87 -7.69
C ILE A 399 19.05 14.12 -6.59
N VAL A 400 17.83 13.64 -6.88
CA VAL A 400 17.03 12.86 -5.92
C VAL A 400 17.61 11.46 -5.74
N GLN A 401 18.07 10.82 -6.82
CA GLN A 401 18.72 9.51 -6.73
C GLN A 401 19.99 9.55 -5.87
N ASP A 402 20.86 10.54 -6.08
CA ASP A 402 22.12 10.69 -5.36
C ASP A 402 21.85 10.99 -3.88
N ALA A 403 20.89 11.87 -3.57
CA ALA A 403 20.47 12.13 -2.20
C ALA A 403 19.99 10.89 -1.44
N ILE A 404 19.09 10.10 -2.06
CA ILE A 404 18.60 8.85 -1.45
C ILE A 404 19.75 7.86 -1.26
N MET A 405 20.65 7.76 -2.26
CA MET A 405 21.80 6.87 -2.20
C MET A 405 22.73 7.23 -1.03
N ASP A 406 23.06 8.51 -0.86
CA ASP A 406 23.96 8.96 0.20
C ASP A 406 23.34 8.77 1.58
N LEU A 407 22.04 9.07 1.73
CA LEU A 407 21.30 8.77 2.95
C LEU A 407 21.30 7.27 3.30
N ILE A 408 21.15 6.40 2.30
CA ILE A 408 21.21 4.94 2.51
C ILE A 408 22.63 4.52 2.95
N LYS A 409 23.69 5.10 2.37
CA LYS A 409 25.07 4.81 2.80
C LYS A 409 25.30 5.22 4.26
N GLU A 410 24.73 6.34 4.68
CA GLU A 410 24.86 6.85 6.06
C GLU A 410 24.06 6.02 7.07
N THR A 411 22.85 5.59 6.69
CA THR A 411 21.91 4.94 7.62
C THR A 411 22.01 3.42 7.63
N TRP A 412 22.49 2.81 6.56
CA TRP A 412 22.73 1.37 6.47
C TRP A 412 24.12 1.01 6.97
N SER A 413 24.26 0.85 8.30
CA SER A 413 25.54 0.63 8.98
C SER A 413 26.35 -0.60 8.51
N LEU A 414 25.74 -1.53 7.77
CA LEU A 414 26.43 -2.69 7.20
C LEU A 414 27.14 -2.34 5.88
N GLY A 415 26.78 -1.22 5.25
CA GLY A 415 27.32 -0.75 3.98
C GLY A 415 26.72 -1.43 2.74
N LEU A 416 27.12 -0.93 1.57
CA LEU A 416 26.71 -1.47 0.27
C LEU A 416 27.66 -2.60 -0.18
N ARG A 417 27.11 -3.56 -0.92
CA ARG A 417 27.87 -4.54 -1.71
C ARG A 417 28.22 -3.97 -3.08
N GLY A 418 27.32 -3.17 -3.65
CA GLY A 418 27.52 -2.52 -4.94
C GLY A 418 26.40 -1.53 -5.23
N SER A 419 26.64 -0.66 -6.19
CA SER A 419 25.69 0.32 -6.70
C SER A 419 25.88 0.49 -8.20
N MET A 420 24.79 0.73 -8.92
CA MET A 420 24.78 1.07 -10.34
C MET A 420 23.82 2.23 -10.54
N ALA A 421 24.26 3.28 -11.24
CA ALA A 421 23.42 4.43 -11.52
C ALA A 421 23.54 4.81 -13.00
N LYS A 422 22.40 4.76 -13.69
CA LYS A 422 22.17 5.26 -15.06
C LYS A 422 21.21 6.45 -14.97
N ASP A 423 21.01 7.18 -16.08
CA ASP A 423 20.26 8.45 -16.11
C ASP A 423 18.97 8.44 -15.26
N LYS A 424 18.03 7.53 -15.53
CA LYS A 424 16.73 7.42 -14.81
C LYS A 424 16.64 6.23 -13.88
N GLU A 425 17.77 5.65 -13.48
CA GLU A 425 17.79 4.38 -12.76
C GLU A 425 18.98 4.30 -11.80
N CYS A 426 18.70 4.13 -10.51
CA CYS A 426 19.71 3.82 -9.51
C CYS A 426 19.38 2.48 -8.84
N LYS A 427 20.36 1.60 -8.71
CA LYS A 427 20.27 0.28 -8.10
C LYS A 427 21.32 0.15 -7.02
N LEU A 428 20.88 -0.22 -5.81
CA LEU A 428 21.72 -0.42 -4.64
C LEU A 428 21.59 -1.85 -4.15
N VAL A 429 22.73 -2.50 -3.90
CA VAL A 429 22.79 -3.85 -3.34
C VAL A 429 23.31 -3.74 -1.91
N LEU A 430 22.44 -3.98 -0.93
CA LEU A 430 22.77 -3.85 0.49
C LEU A 430 23.59 -5.06 0.96
N LYS A 431 24.58 -4.86 1.85
CA LYS A 431 25.17 -5.97 2.63
C LYS A 431 24.14 -6.46 3.65
N GLY A 432 23.94 -7.78 3.75
CA GLY A 432 22.90 -8.37 4.60
C GLY A 432 21.61 -8.68 3.83
N ARG A 433 20.50 -8.90 4.55
CA ARG A 433 19.20 -9.26 3.96
C ARG A 433 18.01 -8.53 4.63
N PRO A 434 17.92 -7.19 4.61
CA PRO A 434 16.93 -6.42 5.38
C PRO A 434 15.46 -6.80 5.13
N TRP A 435 15.16 -7.34 3.94
CA TRP A 435 13.80 -7.69 3.55
C TRP A 435 13.39 -9.10 4.04
N ASN A 436 14.36 -9.92 4.44
CA ASN A 436 14.11 -11.25 4.97
C ASN A 436 13.74 -11.16 6.46
N GLY A 437 12.43 -11.07 6.75
CA GLY A 437 11.89 -10.77 8.08
C GLY A 437 12.02 -11.85 9.16
N LYS A 438 13.06 -12.69 9.10
CA LYS A 438 13.50 -13.63 10.15
C LYS A 438 14.85 -13.23 10.77
N ASN A 439 15.48 -12.16 10.30
CA ASN A 439 16.83 -11.81 10.73
C ASN A 439 16.91 -10.53 11.58
N ARG A 440 18.07 -10.38 12.20
CA ARG A 440 18.50 -9.24 13.01
C ARG A 440 18.58 -7.89 12.26
N TYR A 441 18.40 -7.88 10.94
CA TYR A 441 18.49 -6.68 10.11
C TYR A 441 17.13 -6.01 9.86
N THR A 442 16.04 -6.68 10.26
CA THR A 442 14.67 -6.22 10.04
C THR A 442 14.49 -4.78 10.55
N CYS A 443 14.86 -4.51 11.82
CA CYS A 443 14.66 -3.20 12.46
C CYS A 443 15.52 -2.11 11.81
N LEU A 444 16.80 -2.41 11.52
CA LEU A 444 17.69 -1.48 10.82
C LEU A 444 17.16 -1.13 9.43
N GLY A 445 16.57 -2.10 8.72
CA GLY A 445 15.95 -1.85 7.41
C GLY A 445 14.74 -0.92 7.50
N ARG A 446 13.89 -1.07 8.52
CA ARG A 446 12.72 -0.18 8.73
C ARG A 446 13.19 1.21 9.11
N PHE A 447 14.16 1.30 10.01
CA PHE A 447 14.79 2.57 10.39
C PHE A 447 15.35 3.31 9.18
N MET A 448 16.16 2.64 8.34
CA MET A 448 16.69 3.22 7.09
C MET A 448 15.56 3.73 6.17
N MET A 449 14.51 2.93 5.98
CA MET A 449 13.38 3.33 5.14
C MET A 449 12.57 4.49 5.75
N SER A 450 12.46 4.60 7.07
CA SER A 450 11.87 5.79 7.74
C SER A 450 12.68 7.05 7.43
N ARG A 451 14.01 6.95 7.39
CA ARG A 451 14.88 8.09 7.02
C ARG A 451 14.70 8.49 5.58
N VAL A 452 14.63 7.53 4.66
CA VAL A 452 14.32 7.78 3.24
C VAL A 452 12.98 8.49 3.10
N LEU A 453 11.94 8.04 3.82
CA LEU A 453 10.63 8.71 3.84
C LEU A 453 10.74 10.16 4.35
N ASN A 454 11.52 10.41 5.41
CA ASN A 454 11.73 11.75 5.94
C ASN A 454 12.39 12.68 4.93
N ASP A 455 13.51 12.24 4.35
CA ASP A 455 14.29 13.03 3.40
C ASP A 455 13.48 13.37 2.15
N LEU A 456 12.70 12.40 1.63
CA LEU A 456 11.76 12.64 0.54
C LEU A 456 10.76 13.75 0.87
N ARG A 457 10.15 13.72 2.07
CA ARG A 457 9.22 14.77 2.51
C ARG A 457 9.89 16.14 2.59
N CYS A 458 11.09 16.21 3.14
CA CYS A 458 11.87 17.46 3.21
C CYS A 458 12.20 18.02 1.81
N ARG A 459 12.24 17.17 0.77
CA ARG A 459 12.47 17.56 -0.63
C ARG A 459 11.19 17.85 -1.41
N GLY A 460 10.03 17.91 -0.76
CA GLY A 460 8.75 18.13 -1.42
C GLY A 460 8.21 16.91 -2.18
N CYS A 461 8.74 15.72 -1.91
CA CYS A 461 8.20 14.47 -2.43
C CYS A 461 7.13 13.90 -1.48
N THR A 462 6.06 13.38 -2.06
CA THR A 462 4.99 12.67 -1.36
C THR A 462 5.01 11.21 -1.79
N ILE A 463 5.17 10.28 -0.85
CA ILE A 463 4.93 8.87 -1.14
C ILE A 463 3.42 8.66 -1.16
N VAL A 464 2.90 8.23 -2.31
CA VAL A 464 1.46 8.09 -2.52
C VAL A 464 0.95 6.78 -1.93
N CYS A 465 1.58 5.67 -2.29
CA CYS A 465 1.25 4.34 -1.78
C CYS A 465 2.40 3.35 -2.04
N SER A 466 2.22 2.10 -1.59
CA SER A 466 3.10 0.99 -1.92
C SER A 466 2.36 -0.12 -2.67
N ALA A 467 2.99 -0.66 -3.71
CA ALA A 467 2.41 -1.65 -4.60
C ALA A 467 3.41 -2.78 -4.91
N ASP A 468 2.94 -4.02 -5.01
CA ASP A 468 3.76 -5.17 -5.38
C ASP A 468 3.80 -5.37 -6.90
N LEU A 469 4.80 -4.79 -7.56
CA LEU A 469 4.91 -4.85 -9.02
C LEU A 469 5.55 -6.18 -9.48
N PRO A 470 5.03 -6.84 -10.52
CA PRO A 470 5.68 -8.02 -11.07
C PRO A 470 7.06 -7.67 -11.64
N TRP A 471 8.04 -8.57 -11.55
CA TRP A 471 9.37 -8.38 -12.16
C TRP A 471 9.36 -8.62 -13.66
N GLN A 472 8.50 -9.51 -14.13
CA GLN A 472 8.30 -9.79 -15.54
C GLN A 472 6.80 -9.97 -15.78
N TRP A 473 6.31 -9.43 -16.89
CA TRP A 473 5.01 -9.78 -17.45
C TRP A 473 5.23 -11.09 -18.22
N VAL A 474 5.05 -12.21 -17.51
CA VAL A 474 5.26 -13.56 -18.04
C VAL A 474 4.09 -14.43 -17.63
N SER A 475 3.42 -14.99 -18.63
CA SER A 475 2.29 -15.94 -18.56
C SER A 475 2.54 -17.30 -17.87
N ALA A 476 3.64 -17.47 -17.13
CA ALA A 476 4.02 -18.79 -16.61
C ALA A 476 3.54 -19.05 -15.17
N GLN A 477 2.73 -20.11 -15.02
CA GLN A 477 2.44 -20.79 -13.76
C GLN A 477 3.74 -21.18 -13.02
N ARG A 478 4.22 -20.38 -12.06
CA ARG A 478 5.23 -20.83 -11.08
C ARG A 478 5.04 -20.20 -9.71
N ASP A 479 5.05 -21.08 -8.70
CA ASP A 479 4.81 -20.82 -7.28
C ASP A 479 5.94 -20.10 -6.52
N SER A 480 6.41 -18.94 -6.97
CA SER A 480 7.24 -18.16 -6.04
C SER A 480 6.87 -16.69 -5.94
N GLU A 481 6.48 -16.29 -4.73
CA GLU A 481 6.42 -14.89 -4.24
C GLU A 481 7.73 -14.11 -4.45
N LEU A 482 8.81 -14.80 -4.82
CA LEU A 482 10.11 -14.27 -5.16
C LEU A 482 10.15 -13.46 -6.47
N TRP A 483 9.04 -13.13 -7.13
CA TRP A 483 9.03 -12.37 -8.40
C TRP A 483 8.28 -11.03 -8.35
N LYS A 484 7.86 -10.58 -7.16
CA LYS A 484 7.26 -9.24 -6.97
C LYS A 484 8.24 -8.29 -6.30
N SER A 485 8.30 -7.05 -6.77
CA SER A 485 9.04 -5.95 -6.14
C SER A 485 8.06 -5.15 -5.31
N HIS A 486 8.29 -5.10 -4.00
CA HIS A 486 7.52 -4.20 -3.16
C HIS A 486 7.98 -2.77 -3.42
N THR A 487 7.11 -1.94 -3.99
CA THR A 487 7.51 -0.70 -4.64
C THR A 487 6.75 0.47 -4.07
N TRP A 488 7.47 1.47 -3.57
CA TRP A 488 6.90 2.76 -3.19
C TRP A 488 6.72 3.61 -4.44
N ILE A 489 5.52 4.17 -4.61
CA ILE A 489 5.21 5.10 -5.69
C ILE A 489 5.29 6.51 -5.10
N VAL A 490 6.15 7.34 -5.67
CA VAL A 490 6.47 8.67 -5.16
C VAL A 490 6.09 9.71 -6.20
N MET A 491 5.43 10.77 -5.73
CA MET A 491 5.04 11.93 -6.52
C MET A 491 5.85 13.13 -6.06
N ARG A 492 6.43 13.88 -6.99
CA ARG A 492 7.16 15.12 -6.72
C ARG A 492 6.53 16.27 -7.50
N GLY A 493 6.12 17.33 -6.80
CA GLY A 493 5.72 18.59 -7.44
C GLY A 493 6.94 19.47 -7.74
N THR A 494 6.86 20.29 -8.78
CA THR A 494 7.89 21.29 -9.13
C THR A 494 7.69 22.64 -8.42
N GLY A 495 6.65 22.78 -7.60
CA GLY A 495 6.44 23.96 -6.76
C GLY A 495 7.19 23.88 -5.42
N PRO A 496 7.38 25.01 -4.71
CA PRO A 496 7.73 24.96 -3.30
C PRO A 496 6.71 24.07 -2.57
N PRO A 497 7.12 23.29 -1.55
CA PRO A 497 6.27 22.28 -0.92
C PRO A 497 4.89 22.85 -0.62
N SER A 498 3.88 22.40 -1.37
CA SER A 498 2.50 22.83 -1.18
C SER A 498 2.03 22.26 0.15
N TYR A 499 1.89 23.15 1.12
CA TYR A 499 1.57 22.87 2.52
C TYR A 499 0.27 22.07 2.64
N GLY A 500 0.41 20.77 2.91
CA GLY A 500 -0.63 19.94 3.53
C GLY A 500 -0.21 19.37 4.89
N PHE A 501 1.05 19.58 5.29
CA PHE A 501 1.59 19.16 6.58
C PHE A 501 2.54 20.24 7.09
N VAL A 502 2.34 20.62 8.35
CA VAL A 502 2.91 21.78 9.04
C VAL A 502 4.45 21.76 9.01
N GLN A 503 5.07 22.88 8.59
CA GLN A 503 6.45 23.20 8.95
C GLN A 503 6.55 23.31 10.48
N ALA A 504 7.59 22.71 11.07
CA ALA A 504 7.89 22.92 12.48
C ALA A 504 7.89 24.43 12.80
N PRO A 505 7.28 24.88 13.91
CA PRO A 505 7.36 26.29 14.29
C PRO A 505 8.83 26.67 14.45
N PRO A 506 9.24 27.88 14.07
CA PRO A 506 10.58 28.36 14.35
C PRO A 506 10.83 28.26 15.86
N SER A 507 11.98 27.72 16.24
CA SER A 507 12.46 27.70 17.61
C SER A 507 12.49 29.13 18.14
N TYR A 508 11.63 29.44 19.11
CA TYR A 508 11.79 30.64 19.92
C TYR A 508 12.98 30.42 20.85
N GLU A 509 14.16 30.80 20.39
CA GLU A 509 15.25 31.18 21.26
C GLU A 509 15.56 32.66 21.01
N THR A 510 15.63 33.42 22.10
CA THR A 510 15.98 34.85 22.25
C THR A 510 14.92 35.90 21.89
N LEU A 511 14.04 36.16 22.86
CA LEU A 511 13.94 37.47 23.52
C LEU A 511 14.06 37.30 25.03
#